data_AF-A0A8X7CGI6-F1
#
_entry.id   AF-A0A8X7CGI6-F1
#
_cell.length_a   1.000
_cell.length_b   1.000
_cell.length_c   1.000
_cell.angle_alpha   90.00
_cell.angle_beta   90.00
_cell.angle_gamma   90.00
#
_symmetry.space_group_name_H-M   'P 1'
#
loop_
_entity.id
_entity.type
_entity.pdbx_description
1 polymer ?
#
loop_
_entity_poly.entity_id
_entity_poly.type
_entity_poly.pdbx_seq_one_letter_code
_entity_poly.pdbx_strand_id
1 'polypeptide(L)'
;MEFEAIQKYFKTIDYGSATNGLLFTIGSLIFVKLLQKLIQWFNFVRKGPPGPVGLPIVGSLPFLGKEPCKTLRNMKDKYGDIISVYLGPKYTVVLNEYSVMKEVLNHPYALDRAKEQFSSLGSL
;
A
#
# COMPACT_ATOMS: atom_id res chain seq x y z
N MET A 1 -8.10 0.98 -60.37
CA MET A 1 -8.28 -0.48 -60.14
C MET A 1 -7.23 -1.03 -59.18
N GLU A 2 -5.95 -0.69 -59.32
CA GLU A 2 -4.89 -1.22 -58.44
C GLU A 2 -4.97 -0.73 -56.98
N PHE A 3 -5.31 0.55 -56.74
CA PHE A 3 -5.37 1.10 -55.38
C PHE A 3 -6.47 0.48 -54.52
N GLU A 4 -7.66 0.22 -55.10
CA GLU A 4 -8.76 -0.45 -54.39
C GLU A 4 -8.47 -1.93 -54.12
N ALA A 5 -7.75 -2.60 -55.02
CA ALA A 5 -7.29 -3.98 -54.80
C ALA A 5 -6.28 -4.05 -53.65
N ILE A 6 -5.39 -3.07 -53.55
CA ILE A 6 -4.43 -2.95 -52.44
C ILE A 6 -5.15 -2.65 -51.12
N GLN A 7 -6.12 -1.75 -51.11
CA GLN A 7 -6.93 -1.47 -49.90
C GLN A 7 -7.76 -2.68 -49.46
N LYS A 8 -8.33 -3.43 -50.42
CA LYS A 8 -9.05 -4.68 -50.14
C LYS A 8 -8.11 -5.75 -49.58
N TYR A 9 -6.90 -5.86 -50.13
CA TYR A 9 -5.85 -6.78 -49.66
C TYR A 9 -5.45 -6.47 -48.22
N PHE A 10 -5.21 -5.19 -47.89
CA PHE A 10 -4.93 -4.74 -46.53
C PHE A 10 -6.09 -4.97 -45.56
N LYS A 11 -7.35 -4.90 -46.02
CA LYS A 11 -8.54 -5.18 -45.22
C LYS A 11 -8.79 -6.68 -45.01
N THR A 12 -8.34 -7.54 -45.94
CA THR A 12 -8.38 -9.01 -45.82
C THR A 12 -7.23 -9.59 -45.00
N ILE A 13 -6.11 -8.88 -44.87
CA ILE A 13 -5.13 -9.16 -43.82
C ILE A 13 -5.86 -8.84 -42.51
N ASP A 14 -6.20 -9.89 -41.75
CA ASP A 14 -6.99 -9.84 -40.52
C ASP A 14 -6.23 -9.16 -39.38
N TYR A 15 -5.96 -7.87 -39.58
CA TYR A 15 -5.31 -6.98 -38.63
C TYR A 15 -6.16 -6.86 -37.37
N GLY A 16 -7.49 -6.94 -37.48
CA GLY A 16 -8.40 -6.91 -36.35
C GLY A 16 -8.20 -8.08 -35.38
N SER A 17 -8.12 -9.31 -35.88
CA SER A 17 -7.91 -10.49 -35.02
C SER A 17 -6.51 -10.48 -34.38
N ALA A 18 -5.48 -10.13 -35.14
CA ALA A 18 -4.10 -10.06 -34.64
C ALA A 18 -3.88 -8.94 -33.61
N THR A 19 -4.48 -7.76 -33.83
CA THR A 19 -4.37 -6.62 -32.90
C THR A 19 -5.13 -6.87 -31.59
N ASN A 20 -6.30 -7.52 -31.66
CA ASN A 20 -7.06 -7.89 -30.47
C ASN A 20 -6.31 -8.90 -29.59
N GLY A 21 -5.62 -9.87 -30.20
CA GLY A 21 -4.76 -10.82 -29.47
C GLY A 21 -3.61 -10.12 -28.75
N LEU A 22 -2.94 -9.17 -29.41
CA LEU A 22 -1.90 -8.35 -28.80
C LEU A 22 -2.43 -7.51 -27.62
N LEU A 23 -3.58 -6.87 -27.76
CA LEU A 23 -4.20 -6.10 -26.67
C LEU A 23 -4.59 -6.98 -25.48
N PHE A 24 -5.12 -8.18 -25.73
CA PHE A 24 -5.45 -9.14 -24.66
C PHE A 24 -4.22 -9.62 -23.90
N THR A 25 -3.10 -9.88 -24.59
CA THR A 25 -1.86 -10.30 -23.92
C THR A 25 -1.27 -9.19 -23.06
N ILE A 26 -1.26 -7.94 -23.55
CA ILE A 26 -0.84 -6.76 -22.77
C ILE A 26 -1.76 -6.56 -21.56
N GLY A 27 -3.08 -6.62 -21.77
CA GLY A 27 -4.07 -6.51 -20.69
C GLY A 27 -3.91 -7.60 -19.63
N SER A 28 -3.66 -8.85 -20.05
CA SER A 28 -3.42 -9.99 -19.16
C SER A 28 -2.17 -9.77 -18.30
N LEU A 29 -1.07 -9.30 -18.88
CA LEU A 29 0.16 -9.00 -18.12
C LEU A 29 -0.08 -7.91 -17.06
N ILE A 30 -0.78 -6.84 -17.42
CA ILE A 30 -1.14 -5.75 -16.49
C ILE A 30 -2.05 -6.29 -15.37
N PHE A 31 -3.04 -7.11 -15.73
CA PHE A 31 -3.97 -7.73 -14.78
C PHE A 31 -3.25 -8.65 -13.79
N VAL A 32 -2.33 -9.50 -14.27
CA VAL A 32 -1.52 -10.37 -13.41
C VAL A 32 -0.64 -9.55 -12.45
N LYS A 33 -0.03 -8.45 -12.89
CA LYS A 33 0.75 -7.56 -12.02
C LYS A 33 -0.13 -6.87 -10.96
N LEU A 34 -1.34 -6.46 -11.33
CA LEU A 34 -2.36 -5.92 -10.41
C LEU A 34 -2.76 -6.98 -9.37
N LEU A 35 -3.05 -8.21 -9.80
CA LEU A 35 -3.38 -9.32 -8.90
C LEU A 35 -2.21 -9.67 -7.96
N GLN A 36 -0.98 -9.70 -8.46
CA GLN A 36 0.20 -9.92 -7.61
C GLN A 36 0.32 -8.85 -6.52
N LYS A 37 0.17 -7.57 -6.86
CA LYS A 37 0.17 -6.49 -5.87
C LYS A 37 -0.98 -6.61 -4.86
N LEU A 38 -2.18 -6.97 -5.31
CA LEU A 38 -3.34 -7.19 -4.44
C LEU A 38 -3.12 -8.36 -3.48
N ILE A 39 -2.58 -9.49 -3.96
CA ILE A 39 -2.27 -10.66 -3.14
C ILE A 39 -1.15 -10.34 -2.13
N GLN A 40 -0.09 -9.66 -2.56
CA GLN A 40 0.98 -9.21 -1.66
C GLN A 40 0.44 -8.30 -0.56
N TRP A 41 -0.41 -7.34 -0.92
CA TRP A 41 -1.08 -6.46 0.03
C TRP A 41 -1.98 -7.24 1.01
N PHE A 42 -2.78 -8.19 0.52
CA PHE A 42 -3.64 -9.02 1.37
C PHE A 42 -2.83 -9.92 2.33
N ASN A 43 -1.73 -10.50 1.86
CA ASN A 43 -0.85 -11.32 2.68
C ASN A 43 -0.11 -10.50 3.75
N PHE A 44 0.27 -9.26 3.43
CA PHE A 44 0.89 -8.36 4.40
C PHE A 44 -0.10 -7.98 5.51
N VAL A 45 -1.34 -7.65 5.14
CA VAL A 45 -2.42 -7.35 6.09
C VAL A 45 -2.69 -8.50 7.05
N ARG A 46 -2.56 -9.76 6.60
CA ARG A 46 -2.77 -10.95 7.46
C ARG A 46 -1.63 -11.25 8.43
N LYS A 47 -0.41 -10.78 8.17
CA LYS A 47 0.77 -11.04 8.99
C LYS A 47 1.10 -9.91 9.97
N GLY A 48 0.58 -8.71 9.73
CA GLY A 48 0.74 -7.57 10.62
C GLY A 48 -0.23 -7.57 11.80
N PRO A 49 -0.02 -6.69 12.79
CA PRO A 49 -0.97 -6.49 13.88
C PRO A 49 -2.35 -6.08 13.33
N PRO A 50 -3.44 -6.47 14.00
CA PRO A 50 -4.80 -6.20 13.55
C PRO A 50 -4.99 -4.71 13.26
N GLY A 51 -5.50 -4.40 12.07
CA GLY A 51 -5.66 -3.03 11.64
C GLY A 51 -6.72 -2.88 10.56
N PRO A 52 -7.36 -1.70 10.48
CA PRO A 52 -8.30 -1.40 9.40
C PRO A 52 -7.58 -1.52 8.06
N VAL A 53 -8.09 -2.40 7.21
CA VAL A 53 -7.57 -2.67 5.88
C VAL A 53 -7.89 -1.49 4.95
N GLY A 54 -7.03 -0.46 4.95
CA GLY A 54 -7.18 0.75 4.14
C GLY A 54 -6.73 0.53 2.69
N LEU A 55 -7.39 1.18 1.72
CA LEU A 55 -7.17 0.97 0.28
C LEU A 55 -5.67 1.02 -0.11
N PRO A 56 -5.21 0.23 -1.10
CA PRO A 56 -3.78 0.05 -1.40
C PRO A 56 -3.02 1.32 -1.82
N ILE A 57 -3.71 2.42 -2.16
CA ILE A 57 -3.08 3.69 -2.60
C ILE A 57 -3.34 4.83 -1.61
N VAL A 58 -4.56 4.95 -1.10
CA VAL A 58 -4.95 6.04 -0.19
C VAL A 58 -4.88 5.62 1.28
N GLY A 59 -4.85 4.32 1.54
CA GLY A 59 -4.85 3.75 2.88
C GLY A 59 -6.14 4.09 3.63
N SER A 60 -5.98 4.40 4.92
CA SER A 60 -7.04 4.80 5.84
C SER A 60 -7.26 6.31 5.89
N LEU A 61 -6.46 7.11 5.16
CA LEU A 61 -6.51 8.58 5.18
C LEU A 61 -7.91 9.18 4.99
N PRO A 62 -8.75 8.71 4.04
CA PRO A 62 -10.09 9.27 3.84
C PRO A 62 -10.99 9.05 5.06
N PHE A 63 -10.71 7.99 5.84
CA PHE A 63 -11.48 7.63 7.03
C PHE A 63 -11.04 8.41 8.27
N LEU A 64 -9.86 9.03 8.28
CA LEU A 64 -9.35 9.80 9.43
C LEU A 64 -10.08 11.14 9.62
N GLY A 65 -10.67 11.70 8.55
CA GLY A 65 -11.48 12.93 8.62
C GLY A 65 -10.71 14.15 9.11
N LYS A 66 -11.43 15.13 9.67
CA LYS A 66 -10.88 16.39 10.19
C LYS A 66 -10.12 16.23 11.52
N GLU A 67 -10.39 15.17 12.27
CA GLU A 67 -9.81 14.90 13.61
C GLU A 67 -9.08 13.54 13.63
N PRO A 68 -7.90 13.42 12.99
CA PRO A 68 -7.22 12.14 12.81
C PRO A 68 -6.88 11.44 14.14
N CYS A 69 -6.44 12.20 15.15
CA CYS A 69 -6.09 11.66 16.47
C CYS A 69 -7.28 11.03 17.18
N LYS A 70 -8.46 11.64 17.06
CA LYS A 70 -9.69 11.14 17.70
C LYS A 70 -10.18 9.87 17.00
N THR A 71 -10.12 9.84 15.68
CA THR A 71 -10.44 8.64 14.88
C THR A 71 -9.53 7.47 15.22
N LEU A 72 -8.21 7.71 15.31
CA LEU A 72 -7.23 6.68 15.71
C LEU A 72 -7.46 6.18 17.13
N ARG A 73 -7.87 7.06 18.05
CA ARG A 73 -8.22 6.69 19.42
C ARG A 73 -9.48 5.83 19.45
N ASN A 74 -10.52 6.17 18.70
CA ASN A 74 -11.75 5.37 18.60
C ASN A 74 -11.49 4.00 17.95
N MET A 75 -10.46 3.86 17.12
CA MET A 75 -10.05 2.56 16.55
C MET A 75 -9.49 1.60 17.61
N LYS A 76 -9.02 2.10 18.77
CA LYS A 76 -8.60 1.28 19.91
C LYS A 76 -9.72 0.34 20.34
N ASP A 77 -10.95 0.84 20.44
CA ASP A 77 -12.09 0.06 20.93
C ASP A 77 -12.45 -1.12 20.00
N LYS A 78 -12.08 -1.03 18.72
CA LYS A 78 -12.39 -2.03 17.69
C LYS A 78 -11.24 -3.00 17.41
N TYR A 79 -10.00 -2.52 17.44
CA TYR A 79 -8.81 -3.28 17.00
C TYR A 79 -7.80 -3.56 18.13
N GLY A 80 -7.91 -2.87 19.27
CA GLY A 80 -7.05 -3.05 20.44
C GLY A 80 -5.96 -1.98 20.59
N ASP A 81 -5.01 -2.27 21.47
CA ASP A 81 -3.98 -1.32 21.91
C ASP A 81 -2.88 -1.04 20.88
N ILE A 82 -2.67 -1.97 19.93
CA ILE A 82 -1.70 -1.86 18.85
C ILE A 82 -2.44 -2.01 17.53
N ILE A 83 -2.45 -0.94 16.73
CA ILE A 83 -3.15 -0.92 15.43
C ILE A 83 -2.18 -0.62 14.30
N SER A 84 -2.38 -1.26 13.15
CA SER A 84 -1.70 -0.89 11.92
C SER A 84 -2.61 -0.08 11.00
N VAL A 85 -2.10 1.05 10.48
CA VAL A 85 -2.84 1.92 9.57
C VAL A 85 -1.93 2.34 8.42
N TYR A 86 -2.53 2.46 7.23
CA TYR A 86 -1.83 3.03 6.07
C TYR A 86 -2.17 4.51 5.97
N LEU A 87 -1.18 5.37 6.15
CA LEU A 87 -1.28 6.81 5.91
C LEU A 87 -0.74 7.09 4.51
N GLY A 88 -1.60 6.84 3.52
CA GLY A 88 -1.23 6.93 2.10
C GLY A 88 -0.32 5.76 1.72
N PRO A 89 0.85 6.02 1.09
CA PRO A 89 1.80 4.96 0.76
C PRO A 89 2.63 4.49 1.97
N LYS A 90 2.54 5.16 3.13
CA LYS A 90 3.32 4.83 4.31
C LYS A 90 2.54 3.93 5.26
N TYR A 91 3.15 2.81 5.63
CA TYR A 91 2.65 1.94 6.69
C TYR A 91 3.02 2.53 8.05
N THR A 92 2.06 2.65 8.96
CA THR A 92 2.24 3.25 10.29
C THR A 92 1.60 2.37 11.35
N VAL A 93 2.33 2.10 12.43
CA VAL A 93 1.80 1.41 13.60
C VAL A 93 1.48 2.46 14.66
N VAL A 94 0.25 2.47 15.16
CA VAL A 94 -0.21 3.40 16.19
C VAL A 94 -0.39 2.64 17.50
N LEU A 95 0.21 3.17 18.56
CA LEU A 95 0.16 2.64 19.91
C LEU A 95 -0.84 3.47 20.72
N ASN A 96 -1.96 2.86 21.13
CA ASN A 96 -3.06 3.52 21.83
C ASN A 96 -3.02 3.29 23.36
N GLU A 97 -1.97 2.63 23.87
CA GLU A 97 -1.79 2.33 25.29
C GLU A 97 -0.41 2.81 25.79
N TYR A 98 -0.40 3.37 27.01
CA TYR A 98 0.80 3.92 27.62
C TYR A 98 1.84 2.86 27.97
N SER A 99 1.41 1.69 28.46
CA SER A 99 2.30 0.59 28.84
C SER A 99 3.15 0.13 27.65
N VAL A 100 2.51 -0.12 26.50
CA VAL A 100 3.13 -0.50 25.24
C VAL A 100 4.03 0.62 24.71
N MET A 101 3.55 1.88 24.76
CA MET A 101 4.36 3.01 24.31
C MET A 101 5.65 3.15 25.13
N LYS A 102 5.58 2.96 26.45
CA LYS A 102 6.75 2.98 27.34
C LYS A 102 7.73 1.86 26.99
N GLU A 103 7.24 0.66 26.72
CA GLU A 103 8.07 -0.48 26.31
C GLU A 103 8.79 -0.21 24.98
N VAL A 104 8.05 0.27 23.97
CA VAL A 104 8.60 0.59 22.65
C VAL A 104 9.61 1.73 22.72
N LEU A 105 9.33 2.80 23.48
CA LEU A 105 10.25 3.93 23.67
C LEU A 105 11.55 3.53 24.38
N ASN A 106 11.50 2.54 25.27
CA ASN A 106 12.68 2.02 25.94
C ASN A 106 13.53 1.12 25.02
N HIS A 107 12.98 0.65 23.91
CA HIS A 107 13.69 -0.24 22.99
C HIS A 107 14.55 0.59 22.01
N PRO A 108 15.90 0.49 22.05
CA PRO A 108 16.78 1.36 21.28
C PRO A 108 16.69 1.16 19.76
N TYR A 109 16.08 0.07 19.30
CA TYR A 109 15.85 -0.26 17.89
C TYR A 109 14.48 0.19 17.36
N ALA A 110 13.55 0.56 18.24
CA ALA A 110 12.20 0.94 17.83
C ALA A 110 12.11 2.39 17.37
N LEU A 111 13.05 3.21 17.82
CA LEU A 111 13.17 4.60 17.43
C LEU A 111 14.33 4.72 16.45
N ASP A 112 14.09 5.33 15.30
CA ASP A 112 15.13 5.85 14.42
C ASP A 112 15.77 7.11 15.06
N ARG A 113 16.19 6.98 16.33
CA ARG A 113 16.77 8.02 17.15
C ARG A 113 18.28 7.85 17.06
N ALA A 114 18.98 8.91 16.62
CA ALA A 114 20.44 8.95 16.62
C ALA A 114 20.97 8.68 18.04
N LYS A 115 21.51 7.48 18.25
CA LYS A 115 21.91 6.96 19.57
C LYS A 115 23.17 7.64 20.13
N GLU A 116 23.97 8.28 19.27
CA GLU A 116 25.36 8.61 19.59
C GLU A 116 25.66 10.10 19.79
N GLN A 117 24.75 11.02 19.45
CA GLN A 117 25.04 12.46 19.60
C GLN A 117 24.90 13.00 21.03
N PHE A 118 24.16 12.30 21.90
CA PHE A 118 23.86 12.79 23.25
C PHE A 118 24.60 12.03 24.36
N SER A 119 25.23 10.89 24.07
CA SER A 119 26.01 10.13 25.06
C SER A 119 27.32 10.82 25.43
N SER A 120 27.89 11.64 24.54
CA SER A 120 29.13 12.42 24.75
C SER A 120 28.91 13.74 25.50
N LEU A 121 27.66 14.20 25.64
CA LEU A 121 27.32 15.44 26.35
C LEU A 121 27.06 15.24 27.85
N GLY A 122 26.81 13.99 28.28
CA GLY A 122 26.59 13.65 29.69
C GLY A 122 27.87 13.28 30.46
N SER A 123 29.03 13.28 29.79
CA SER A 123 30.33 12.94 30.36
C SER A 123 31.24 14.17 30.60
N LEU A 124 30.69 15.39 30.55
CA LEU A 124 31.38 16.65 30.86
C LEU A 124 30.81 17.28 32.14
#